data_AF-X1FUT3-F1
#
_entry.id   AF-X1FUT3-F1
#
_cell.length_a   1.000
_cell.length_b   1.000
_cell.length_c   1.000
_cell.angle_alpha   90.00
_cell.angle_beta   90.00
_cell.angle_gamma   90.00
#
_symmetry.space_group_name_H-M   'P 1'
#
loop_
_entity.id
_entity.type
_entity.pdbx_description
1 polymer ?
#
loop_
_entity_poly.entity_id
_entity_poly.type
_entity_poly.pdbx_seq_one_letter_code
_entity_poly.pdbx_strand_id
1 'polypeptide(L)' 'MPKRAPIKLTPEQKSRLESLEDDVEWLNDEIRRAKLVGMDISDLEERFKKTTSIRKRMLEEYV' A
#
# COMPACT_ATOMS: atom_id res chain seq x y z
N MET A 1 -11.58 10.50 26.70
CA MET A 1 -10.92 10.91 25.43
C MET A 1 -12.01 11.20 24.42
N PRO A 2 -12.05 12.36 23.74
CA PRO A 2 -13.03 12.58 22.69
C PRO A 2 -12.80 11.53 21.60
N LYS A 3 -13.80 10.66 21.38
CA LYS A 3 -13.80 9.69 20.28
C LYS A 3 -13.80 10.52 19.00
N ARG A 4 -12.64 10.64 18.33
CA ARG A 4 -12.57 11.21 16.98
C ARG A 4 -13.57 10.43 16.14
N ALA A 5 -14.48 11.13 15.47
CA ALA A 5 -15.41 10.48 14.56
C ALA A 5 -14.60 9.65 13.55
N PRO A 6 -15.00 8.40 13.23
CA PRO A 6 -14.28 7.60 12.25
C PRO A 6 -14.27 8.36 10.92
N ILE A 7 -13.06 8.68 10.44
CA ILE A 7 -12.87 9.42 9.19
C ILE A 7 -13.16 8.46 8.04
N LYS A 8 -14.42 8.33 7.62
CA LYS A 8 -14.73 7.43 6.50
C LYS A 8 -14.08 7.92 5.22
N LEU A 9 -13.57 6.98 4.42
CA LEU A 9 -13.15 7.27 3.05
C LEU A 9 -14.36 7.69 2.23
N THR A 10 -14.18 8.69 1.37
CA THR A 10 -15.18 8.94 0.32
C THR A 10 -15.14 7.79 -0.69
N PRO A 11 -16.23 7.54 -1.45
CA PRO A 11 -16.24 6.52 -2.49
C PRO A 11 -15.09 6.68 -3.50
N GLU A 12 -14.73 7.92 -3.84
CA GLU A 12 -13.63 8.23 -4.76
C GLU A 12 -12.27 7.87 -4.14
N GLN A 13 -12.07 8.16 -2.85
CA GLN A 13 -10.83 7.79 -2.16
C GLN A 13 -10.68 6.27 -2.05
N LYS A 14 -11.77 5.57 -1.74
CA LYS A 14 -11.79 4.11 -1.72
C LYS A 14 -11.45 3.52 -3.08
N SER A 15 -12.14 3.97 -4.14
CA SER A 15 -11.90 3.52 -5.51
C SER A 15 -10.45 3.75 -5.95
N ARG A 16 -9.85 4.89 -5.61
CA ARG A 16 -8.44 5.19 -5.89
C ARG A 16 -7.47 4.28 -5.14
N LEU A 17 -7.79 3.86 -3.92
CA LEU A 17 -6.95 2.93 -3.17
C LEU A 17 -7.10 1.52 -3.73
N GLU A 18 -8.32 1.09 -4.05
CA GLU A 18 -8.58 -0.22 -4.65
C GLU A 18 -7.91 -0.36 -6.02
N SER A 19 -7.91 0.69 -6.85
CA SER A 19 -7.28 0.67 -8.18
C SER A 19 -5.76 0.49 -8.16
N LEU A 20 -5.11 0.68 -7.00
CA LEU A 20 -3.67 0.46 -6.84
C LEU A 20 -3.30 -1.01 -6.61
N GLU A 21 -4.27 -1.93 -6.51
CA GLU A 21 -3.98 -3.35 -6.25
C GLU A 21 -3.06 -3.95 -7.31
N ASP A 22 -3.39 -3.75 -8.60
CA ASP A 22 -2.63 -4.30 -9.71
C ASP A 22 -1.19 -3.74 -9.74
N ASP A 23 -1.03 -2.44 -9.48
CA ASP A 23 0.29 -1.79 -9.39
C ASP A 23 1.11 -2.36 -8.22
N VAL A 24 0.45 -2.64 -7.08
CA VAL A 24 1.08 -3.24 -5.90
C VAL A 24 1.51 -4.67 -6.17
N GLU A 25 0.70 -5.46 -6.87
CA GLU A 25 1.06 -6.82 -7.27
C GLU A 25 2.25 -6.80 -8.24
N TRP A 26 2.20 -5.95 -9.27
CA TRP A 26 3.29 -5.79 -10.23
C TRP A 26 4.60 -5.34 -9.56
N LEU A 27 4.56 -4.34 -8.67
CA LEU A 27 5.75 -3.87 -7.96
C LEU A 27 6.36 -4.93 -7.03
N ASN A 28 5.54 -5.79 -6.40
CA ASN A 28 6.04 -6.91 -5.62
C ASN A 28 6.84 -7.90 -6.48
N ASP A 29 6.35 -8.17 -7.69
CA ASP A 29 7.04 -9.05 -8.63
C ASP A 29 8.33 -8.44 -9.16
N GLU A 30 8.36 -7.14 -9.44
CA GLU A 30 9.59 -6.46 -9.85
C GLU A 30 10.63 -6.39 -8.72
N ILE A 31 10.21 -6.17 -7.47
CA ILE A 31 11.09 -6.30 -6.30
C ILE A 31 11.68 -7.71 -6.22
N ARG A 32 10.87 -8.75 -6.46
CA ARG A 32 11.34 -10.14 -6.48
C ARG A 32 12.36 -10.37 -7.60
N ARG A 33 12.08 -9.89 -8.82
CA ARG A 33 13.00 -10.00 -9.97
C ARG A 33 14.32 -9.27 -9.71
N ALA A 34 14.28 -8.05 -9.18
CA ALA A 34 15.47 -7.27 -8.84
C ALA A 34 16.37 -8.01 -7.84
N LYS A 35 15.79 -8.64 -6.82
CA LYS A 35 16.54 -9.48 -5.86
C LYS A 35 17.20 -10.70 -6.52
N LEU A 36 16.52 -11.34 -7.46
CA LEU A 36 17.05 -12.51 -8.18
C LEU A 36 18.28 -12.17 -9.01
N VAL A 37 18.35 -10.97 -9.56
CA VAL A 37 19.52 -10.48 -10.32
C VAL A 37 20.59 -9.83 -9.44
N GLY A 38 20.41 -9.86 -8.11
CA GLY A 38 21.40 -9.37 -7.15
C GLY A 38 21.44 -7.84 -6.98
N MET A 39 20.38 -7.12 -7.38
CA MET A 39 20.28 -5.69 -7.11
C MET A 39 19.99 -5.43 -5.63
N ASP A 40 20.73 -4.52 -5.00
CA ASP A 40 20.36 -4.01 -3.68
C ASP A 40 19.23 -2.99 -3.82
N ILE A 41 18.05 -3.39 -3.35
CA ILE A 41 16.82 -2.60 -3.35
C ILE A 41 16.17 -2.55 -1.96
N SER A 42 16.96 -2.78 -0.91
CA SER A 42 16.46 -2.94 0.47
C SER A 42 15.63 -1.72 0.93
N ASP A 43 16.14 -0.51 0.70
CA ASP A 43 15.45 0.74 1.03
C ASP A 43 14.13 0.91 0.24
N LEU A 44 14.12 0.50 -1.03
CA LEU A 44 12.95 0.59 -1.89
C LEU A 44 11.86 -0.37 -1.41
N GLU A 45 12.24 -1.61 -1.09
CA GLU A 45 11.34 -2.62 -0.56
C GLU A 45 10.74 -2.18 0.78
N GLU A 46 11.53 -1.60 1.68
CA GLU A 46 11.04 -1.12 2.97
C GLU A 46 10.00 0.00 2.80
N ARG A 47 10.31 0.99 1.95
CA ARG A 47 9.36 2.08 1.63
C ARG A 47 8.09 1.56 0.99
N PHE A 48 8.21 0.59 0.09
CA PHE A 48 7.08 -0.05 -0.56
C PHE A 48 6.19 -0.78 0.46
N LYS A 49 6.78 -1.62 1.33
CA LYS A 49 6.07 -2.33 2.41
C LYS A 49 5.36 -1.37 3.35
N LYS A 50 6.01 -0.27 3.74
CA LYS A 50 5.40 0.75 4.59
C LYS A 50 4.17 1.36 3.90
N THR A 51 4.30 1.73 2.64
CA THR A 51 3.24 2.40 1.87
C THR A 51 2.04 1.47 1.63
N THR A 52 2.29 0.21 1.26
CA THR A 52 1.22 -0.79 1.07
C THR A 52 0.52 -1.15 2.38
N SER A 53 1.25 -1.19 3.51
CA SER A 53 0.64 -1.37 4.83
C SER A 53 -0.31 -0.22 5.21
N ILE A 54 0.04 1.02 4.87
CA ILE A 54 -0.81 2.19 5.11
C ILE A 54 -2.08 2.08 4.26
N ARG A 55 -1.96 1.77 2.96
CA ARG A 55 -3.11 1.54 2.08
C ARG A 55 -4.04 0.47 2.64
N LYS A 56 -3.50 -0.68 3.07
CA LYS A 56 -4.28 -1.78 3.64
C LYS A 56 -5.06 -1.33 4.88
N ARG A 57 -4.39 -0.65 5.81
CA ARG A 57 -5.03 -0.08 7.01
C ARG A 57 -6.09 0.96 6.66
N MET A 58 -5.86 1.78 5.62
CA MET A 58 -6.86 2.75 5.17
C MET A 58 -8.14 2.06 4.67
N LEU A 59 -7.99 0.97 3.93
CA LEU A 59 -9.12 0.17 3.45
C LEU A 59 -9.81 -0.65 4.55
N GLU A 60 -9.09 -1.04 5.61
CA GLU A 60 -9.66 -1.81 6.74
C GLU A 60 -10.34 -0.92 7.79
N GLU A 61 -9.73 0.21 8.15
CA GLU A 61 -10.17 1.05 9.28
C GLU A 61 -11.21 2.10 8.88
N TYR A 62 -11.29 2.45 7.59
CA TYR A 62 -12.05 3.63 7.13
C TYR A 62 -13.02 3.38 5.97
N VAL A 63 -13.25 2.10 5.58
CA VAL A 63 -14.31 1.68 4.65
C VAL A 63 -15.62 1.40 5.39
#